data_AF-A0A848NGV3-F1
#
_entry.id   AF-A0A848NGV3-F1
#
_cell.length_a   1.000
_cell.length_b   1.000
_cell.length_c   1.000
_cell.angle_alpha   90.00
_cell.angle_beta   90.00
_cell.angle_gamma   90.00
#
_symmetry.space_group_name_H-M   'P 1'
#
loop_
_entity.id
_entity.type
_entity.pdbx_description
1 polymer ?
#
loop_
_entity_poly.entity_id
_entity_poly.type
_entity_poly.pdbx_seq_one_letter_code
_entity_poly.pdbx_strand_id
1 'polypeptide(L)'
;HMVRVKCSHCEDVESVAYQAIEGRAPAIKAETCDRCHTYRKIFYQDKDLHVEPVADDLASLMLDVLVGEAGYSRASGNPLLWHGAEEE
;
A
#
# COMPACT_ATOMS: atom_id res chain seq x y z
N HIS A 1 -13.15 -5.76 10.04
CA HIS A 1 -12.86 -4.40 10.54
C HIS A 1 -11.51 -4.45 11.26
N MET A 2 -10.62 -3.47 11.01
CA MET A 2 -9.29 -3.35 11.63
C MET A 2 -9.16 -1.94 12.22
N VAL A 3 -8.49 -1.82 13.37
CA VAL A 3 -8.25 -0.53 14.03
C VAL A 3 -7.32 0.33 13.15
N ARG A 4 -7.62 1.63 13.03
CA ARG A 4 -6.75 2.57 12.29
C ARG A 4 -5.42 2.76 13.03
N VAL A 5 -4.36 3.09 12.31
CA VAL A 5 -3.02 3.29 12.90
C VAL A 5 -2.52 2.00 13.58
N LYS A 6 -2.79 0.85 12.95
CA LYS A 6 -2.29 -0.46 13.35
C LYS A 6 -1.87 -1.21 12.10
N CYS A 7 -0.60 -1.62 12.04
CA CYS A 7 -0.05 -2.38 10.93
C CYS A 7 -0.89 -3.64 10.70
N SER A 8 -1.43 -3.77 9.48
CA SER A 8 -2.24 -4.92 9.08
C SER A 8 -1.47 -6.22 8.87
N HIS A 9 -0.14 -6.21 9.06
CA HIS A 9 0.74 -7.37 8.94
C HIS A 9 1.31 -7.84 10.30
N CYS A 10 2.03 -6.97 11.02
CA CYS A 10 2.68 -7.33 12.29
C CYS A 10 1.96 -6.82 13.55
N GLU A 11 0.81 -6.15 13.38
CA GLU A 11 -0.03 -5.64 14.45
C GLU A 11 0.56 -4.52 15.33
N ASP A 12 1.69 -3.94 14.92
CA ASP A 12 2.30 -2.78 15.56
C ASP A 12 1.45 -1.52 15.42
N VAL A 13 1.46 -0.63 16.43
CA VAL A 13 0.66 0.61 16.44
C VAL A 13 1.50 1.88 16.41
N GLU A 14 2.80 1.80 16.71
CA GLU A 14 3.66 2.98 16.85
C GLU A 14 4.41 3.31 15.56
N SER A 15 4.64 2.30 14.72
CA SER A 15 5.57 2.37 13.59
C SER A 15 4.86 2.53 12.24
N VAL A 16 3.67 3.12 12.18
CA VAL A 16 2.84 3.22 10.97
C VAL A 16 2.89 4.62 10.36
N ALA A 17 3.24 4.72 9.08
CA ALA A 17 3.24 5.96 8.31
C ALA A 17 2.41 5.83 7.02
N TYR A 18 2.05 6.95 6.40
CA TYR A 18 1.26 6.99 5.17
C TYR A 18 2.01 7.74 4.07
N GLN A 19 2.31 7.04 2.98
CA GLN A 19 3.01 7.58 1.81
C GLN A 19 2.02 7.82 0.67
N ALA A 20 2.23 8.91 -0.08
CA ALA A 20 1.46 9.26 -1.26
C ALA A 20 2.33 10.00 -2.28
N ILE A 21 1.97 9.91 -3.56
CA ILE A 21 2.64 10.66 -4.61
C ILE A 21 1.94 12.01 -4.75
N GLU A 22 2.71 13.11 -4.69
CA GLU A 22 2.19 14.45 -4.89
C GLU A 22 1.52 14.60 -6.28
N GLY A 23 0.37 15.28 -6.31
CA GLY A 23 -0.40 15.48 -7.55
C GLY A 23 -1.15 14.23 -8.05
N ARG A 24 -1.16 13.11 -7.31
CA ARG A 24 -1.98 11.92 -7.61
C ARG A 24 -3.26 11.87 -6.78
N ALA A 25 -4.09 10.86 -7.04
CA ALA A 25 -5.39 10.71 -6.41
C ALA A 25 -5.27 10.65 -4.87
N PRO A 26 -5.90 11.57 -4.11
CA PRO A 26 -5.81 11.59 -2.65
C PRO A 26 -6.49 10.39 -1.98
N ALA A 27 -7.28 9.64 -2.76
CA ALA A 27 -7.94 8.42 -2.34
C ALA A 27 -6.97 7.24 -2.14
N ILE A 28 -5.76 7.29 -2.70
CA ILE A 28 -4.81 6.16 -2.67
C ILE A 28 -3.58 6.54 -1.88
N LYS A 29 -3.25 5.75 -0.86
CA LYS A 29 -2.01 5.89 -0.07
C LYS A 29 -1.41 4.53 0.22
N ALA A 30 -0.12 4.47 0.54
CA ALA A 30 0.52 3.29 1.11
C ALA A 30 0.69 3.48 2.61
N GLU A 31 0.11 2.58 3.41
CA GLU A 31 0.45 2.39 4.81
C GLU A 31 1.77 1.62 4.89
N THR A 32 2.83 2.25 5.38
CA THR A 32 4.14 1.64 5.59
C THR A 32 4.35 1.37 7.07
N CYS A 33 5.04 0.26 7.39
CA CYS A 33 5.38 -0.08 8.76
C CYS A 33 6.89 -0.20 8.94
N ASP A 34 7.48 0.66 9.78
CA ASP A 34 8.93 0.68 10.03
C ASP A 34 9.40 -0.51 10.88
N ARG A 35 8.51 -1.19 11.60
CA ARG A 35 8.86 -2.36 12.41
C ARG A 35 9.08 -3.62 11.58
N CYS A 36 8.24 -3.85 10.56
CA CYS A 36 8.31 -5.05 9.73
C CYS A 36 8.74 -4.78 8.28
N HIS A 37 8.99 -3.51 7.94
CA HIS A 37 9.35 -3.05 6.60
C HIS A 37 8.41 -3.58 5.51
N THR A 38 7.11 -3.65 5.84
CA THR A 38 6.07 -3.98 4.86
C THR A 38 5.14 -2.80 4.62
N TYR A 39 4.47 -2.79 3.47
CA TYR A 39 3.43 -1.82 3.18
C TYR A 39 2.15 -2.48 2.65
N ARG A 40 1.04 -1.72 2.77
CA ARG A 40 -0.28 -2.04 2.23
C ARG A 40 -0.90 -0.78 1.64
N LYS A 41 -1.48 -0.85 0.45
CA LYS A 41 -2.27 0.28 -0.06
C LYS A 41 -3.61 0.40 0.66
N ILE A 42 -4.01 1.65 0.91
CA ILE A 42 -5.28 2.04 1.51
C ILE A 42 -6.02 2.93 0.53
N PHE A 43 -7.31 2.64 0.39
CA PHE A 43 -8.23 3.33 -0.50
C PHE A 43 -9.30 4.05 0.33
N TYR A 44 -9.39 5.37 0.19
CA TYR A 44 -10.27 6.24 0.96
C TYR A 44 -11.52 6.61 0.16
N GLN A 45 -12.64 5.93 0.45
CA GLN A 45 -13.93 6.19 -0.20
C GLN A 45 -14.50 7.60 0.07
N ASP A 46 -14.07 8.27 1.15
CA ASP A 46 -14.47 9.66 1.41
C ASP A 46 -13.79 10.67 0.46
N LYS A 47 -12.74 10.25 -0.26
CA LYS A 47 -12.05 11.06 -1.27
C LYS A 47 -12.50 10.74 -2.69
N ASP A 48 -12.91 9.49 -2.92
CA ASP A 48 -13.49 9.03 -4.18
C ASP A 48 -14.46 7.89 -3.91
N LEU A 49 -15.75 8.12 -4.18
CA LEU A 49 -16.81 7.15 -3.94
C LEU A 49 -16.68 5.91 -4.83
N HIS A 50 -15.98 6.03 -5.96
CA HIS A 50 -15.82 4.96 -6.96
C HIS A 50 -14.50 4.22 -6.85
N VAL A 51 -13.65 4.54 -5.86
CA VAL A 51 -12.39 3.84 -5.65
C VAL A 51 -12.62 2.34 -5.42
N GLU A 52 -11.94 1.53 -6.21
CA GLU A 52 -12.07 0.07 -6.25
C GLU A 52 -10.69 -0.57 -5.94
N PRO A 53 -10.56 -1.30 -4.82
CA PRO A 53 -9.25 -1.76 -4.35
C PRO A 53 -8.46 -2.66 -5.32
N VAL A 54 -9.09 -3.43 -6.21
CA VAL A 54 -8.37 -4.32 -7.14
C VAL A 54 -7.89 -3.54 -8.36
N ALA A 55 -8.74 -2.70 -8.95
CA ALA A 55 -8.46 -1.91 -10.13
C ALA A 55 -7.53 -0.73 -9.82
N ASP A 56 -7.83 0.04 -8.76
CA ASP A 56 -7.02 1.19 -8.38
C ASP A 56 -5.67 0.80 -7.78
N ASP A 57 -5.53 -0.43 -7.26
CA ASP A 57 -4.22 -0.97 -6.94
C ASP A 57 -3.34 -1.14 -8.20
N LEU A 58 -3.89 -1.68 -9.29
CA LEU A 58 -3.16 -1.79 -10.56
C LEU A 58 -2.91 -0.40 -11.19
N ALA A 59 -3.88 0.51 -11.10
CA ALA A 59 -3.73 1.87 -11.64
C ALA A 59 -2.67 2.69 -10.87
N SER A 60 -2.30 2.26 -9.66
CA SER A 60 -1.32 2.93 -8.80
C SER A 60 0.01 2.17 -8.66
N LEU A 61 0.42 1.37 -9.65
CA LEU A 61 1.68 0.63 -9.62
C LEU A 61 2.93 1.49 -9.37
N MET A 62 2.93 2.73 -9.83
CA MET A 62 4.04 3.67 -9.55
C MET A 62 4.25 3.89 -8.05
N LEU A 63 3.18 3.85 -7.25
CA LEU A 63 3.30 3.94 -5.79
C LEU A 63 4.00 2.72 -5.20
N ASP A 64 3.77 1.52 -5.75
CA ASP A 64 4.50 0.32 -5.34
C ASP A 64 6.00 0.45 -5.63
N VAL A 65 6.36 0.93 -6.82
CA VAL A 65 7.77 1.11 -7.21
C VAL A 65 8.48 2.04 -6.25
N LEU A 66 7.93 3.23 -6.00
CA LEU A 66 8.56 4.22 -5.13
C LEU A 66 8.65 3.77 -3.67
N VAL A 67 7.64 3.05 -3.18
CA VAL A 67 7.66 2.50 -1.81
C VAL A 67 8.62 1.31 -1.71
N GLY A 68 8.75 0.52 -2.77
CA GLY A 68 9.77 -0.53 -2.91
C GLY A 68 11.19 0.04 -2.90
N GLU A 69 11.44 1.10 -3.66
CA GLU A 69 12.72 1.84 -3.67
C GLU A 69 13.03 2.45 -2.30
N ALA A 70 12.02 2.85 -1.54
CA ALA A 70 12.17 3.29 -0.15
C ALA A 70 12.46 2.16 0.85
N GLY A 71 12.54 0.90 0.39
CA GLY A 71 12.97 -0.26 1.19
C GLY A 71 11.84 -1.03 1.85
N TYR A 72 10.58 -0.86 1.42
CA TYR A 72 9.45 -1.63 1.95
C TYR A 72 9.02 -2.74 1.00
N SER A 73 8.68 -3.90 1.54
CA SER A 73 8.13 -5.03 0.80
C SER A 73 6.60 -5.04 0.83
N ARG A 74 5.97 -5.55 -0.22
CA ARG A 74 4.51 -5.58 -0.31
C ARG A 74 3.95 -6.72 0.55
N ALA A 75 3.11 -6.41 1.55
CA ALA A 75 2.56 -7.42 2.46
C ALA A 75 1.58 -8.40 1.78
N SER A 76 0.94 -7.99 0.68
CA SER A 76 -0.02 -8.80 -0.06
C SER A 76 -0.08 -8.36 -1.53
N GLY A 77 0.12 -9.29 -2.46
CA GLY A 77 0.02 -9.05 -3.90
C GLY A 77 -1.41 -8.81 -4.39
N ASN A 78 -1.52 -8.34 -5.64
CA ASN A 78 -2.80 -8.26 -6.34
C ASN A 78 -3.08 -9.62 -7.02
N PRO A 79 -4.27 -10.22 -6.85
CA PRO A 79 -4.59 -11.51 -7.47
C PRO A 79 -4.51 -11.53 -9.00
N LEU A 80 -4.62 -10.37 -9.65
CA LEU A 80 -4.59 -10.22 -11.11
C LEU A 80 -3.24 -9.77 -11.67
N LEU A 81 -2.23 -9.58 -10.82
CA LEU A 81 -0.89 -9.21 -11.22
C LEU A 81 0.12 -10.14 -10.57
N TRP A 82 0.64 -11.06 -11.37
CA TRP A 82 1.73 -11.92 -10.98
C TRP A 82 3.04 -11.14 -11.04
N HIS A 83 3.62 -10.84 -9.88
CA HIS A 83 5.00 -10.34 -9.82
C HIS A 83 5.92 -11.48 -10.24
N GLY A 84 6.77 -11.25 -11.25
CA GLY A 84 7.75 -12.24 -11.69
C GLY A 84 8.59 -12.69 -10.50
N ALA A 85 8.87 -13.99 -10.39
CA ALA A 85 9.84 -14.46 -9.42
C ALA A 85 11.19 -13.81 -9.75
N GLU A 86 11.90 -13.29 -8.76
CA GLU A 86 13.32 -13.01 -8.92
C GLU A 86 13.99 -14.35 -9.26
N GLU A 87 14.50 -14.47 -10.49
CA GLU A 87 15.42 -15.55 -10.84
C GLU A 87 16.72 -15.26 -10.08
N GLU A 88 17.01 -16.06 -9.04
CA GLU A 88 18.35 -16.14 -8.44
C GLU A 88 19.37 -16.72 -9.44
#